data_AF-A0A3M1DC29-F1
#
_entry.id   AF-A0A3M1DC29-F1
#
_cell.length_a   1.000
_cell.length_b   1.000
_cell.length_c   1.000
_cell.angle_alpha   90.00
_cell.angle_beta   90.00
_cell.angle_gamma   90.00
#
_symmetry.space_group_name_H-M   'P 1'
#
loop_
_entity.id
_entity.type
_entity.pdbx_description
1 polymer ?
#
loop_
_entity_poly.entity_id
_entity_poly.type
_entity_poly.pdbx_seq_one_letter_code
_entity_poly.pdbx_strand_id
1 'polypeptide(L)'
;MSVSVIIPPVGKDDPAVTFEEIMGELKKACVVYGIDEEAIRSALSNGTVNTPVRVASGKKPQRGEDARFEYHFDTSLKHAPVVDDDGRVDYHNINAIQNTSAGEVLVTKVPPGEGQPGMDVFGNELPGLIGRDFPFKTGENVAVSDDGSQLVAAKSGAVQFQSGKVSVVEVLVIRGDVDFNVGNIDCRGSVRVGGDIKAGFIVKVDGNLE
;
A
#
# COMPACT_ATOMS: atom_id res chain seq x y z
N MET A 1 25.49 6.51 -0.50
CA MET A 1 26.93 6.61 -0.79
C MET A 1 27.68 6.80 0.52
N SER A 2 28.90 6.28 0.64
CA SER A 2 29.75 6.46 1.83
C SER A 2 31.21 6.54 1.43
N VAL A 3 32.00 7.28 2.20
CA VAL A 3 33.44 7.41 2.01
C VAL A 3 34.14 6.80 3.22
N SER A 4 35.19 6.03 2.93
CA SER A 4 36.08 5.48 3.94
C SER A 4 37.50 5.96 3.68
N VAL A 5 38.25 6.18 4.75
CA VAL A 5 39.68 6.50 4.71
C VAL A 5 40.45 5.32 5.27
N ILE A 6 41.64 5.08 4.72
CA ILE A 6 42.59 4.12 5.25
C ILE A 6 43.79 4.93 5.72
N ILE A 7 44.10 4.83 7.02
CA ILE A 7 45.28 5.45 7.59
C ILE A 7 46.45 4.50 7.34
N PRO A 8 47.46 4.88 6.53
CA PRO A 8 48.61 4.03 6.27
C PRO A 8 49.48 3.87 7.52
N PRO A 9 50.23 2.76 7.64
CA PRO A 9 51.24 2.63 8.69
C PRO A 9 52.36 3.66 8.45
N VAL A 10 52.57 4.55 9.42
CA VAL A 10 53.67 5.51 9.42
C VAL A 10 54.95 4.85 9.93
N GLY A 11 56.07 5.08 9.23
CA GLY A 11 57.38 4.66 9.68
C GLY A 11 57.83 5.41 10.94
N LYS A 12 58.90 4.96 11.59
CA LYS A 12 59.43 5.57 12.82
C LYS A 12 59.80 7.06 12.69
N ASP A 13 60.05 7.52 11.46
CA ASP A 13 60.51 8.87 11.15
C ASP A 13 59.46 9.71 10.39
N ASP A 14 58.29 9.14 10.07
CA ASP A 14 57.23 9.86 9.36
C ASP A 14 56.26 10.54 10.34
N PRO A 15 55.80 11.77 10.05
CA PRO A 15 54.81 12.46 10.88
C PRO A 15 53.49 11.69 10.90
N ALA A 16 52.90 11.55 12.09
CA ALA A 16 51.60 10.91 12.25
C ALA A 16 50.51 11.68 11.49
N VAL A 17 49.62 10.94 10.83
CA VAL A 17 48.49 11.54 10.09
C VAL A 17 47.62 12.34 11.06
N THR A 18 47.30 13.58 10.67
CA THR A 18 46.51 14.49 11.52
C THR A 18 45.05 14.58 11.07
N PHE A 19 44.18 15.06 11.98
CA PHE A 19 42.78 15.34 11.65
C PHE A 19 42.64 16.37 10.51
N GLU A 20 43.50 17.39 10.51
CA GLU A 20 43.50 18.45 9.49
C GLU A 20 43.88 17.92 8.11
N GLU A 21 44.83 16.98 8.03
CA GLU A 21 45.18 16.30 6.77
C GLU A 21 44.01 15.49 6.22
N ILE A 22 43.35 14.68 7.07
CA ILE A 22 42.19 13.89 6.66
C ILE A 22 41.07 14.81 6.17
N MET A 23 40.78 15.89 6.91
CA MET A 23 39.76 16.86 6.52
C MET A 23 40.13 17.59 5.21
N GLY A 24 41.41 17.90 5.02
CA GLY A 24 41.94 18.48 3.80
C GLY A 24 41.77 17.57 2.58
N GLU A 25 42.06 16.28 2.72
CA GLU A 25 41.84 15.28 1.66
C GLU A 25 40.36 15.07 1.34
N LEU A 26 39.50 15.01 2.37
CA LEU A 26 38.05 14.95 2.17
C LEU A 26 37.54 16.16 1.39
N LYS A 27 38.03 17.36 1.71
CA LYS A 27 37.67 18.59 1.00
C LYS A 27 38.19 18.60 -0.44
N LYS A 28 39.41 18.13 -0.70
CA LYS A 28 39.95 17.96 -2.08
C LYS A 28 39.14 16.97 -2.89
N ALA A 29 38.63 15.92 -2.25
CA ALA A 29 37.71 14.95 -2.83
C ALA A 29 36.26 15.45 -2.93
N CYS A 30 36.00 16.73 -2.64
CA CYS A 30 34.67 17.36 -2.66
C CYS A 30 33.64 16.73 -1.71
N VAL A 31 34.09 16.04 -0.66
CA VAL A 31 33.20 15.51 0.38
C VAL A 31 32.78 16.66 1.27
N VAL A 32 31.49 17.01 1.24
CA VAL A 32 30.92 18.18 1.92
C VAL A 32 29.72 17.84 2.81
N TYR A 33 29.20 16.61 2.73
CA TYR A 33 28.01 16.19 3.47
C TYR A 33 28.24 14.91 4.27
N GLY A 34 27.66 14.88 5.47
CA GLY A 34 27.58 13.70 6.32
C GLY A 34 28.94 13.19 6.83
N ILE A 35 29.90 14.10 7.01
CA ILE A 35 31.20 13.82 7.60
C ILE A 35 31.03 13.52 9.08
N ASP A 36 31.60 12.40 9.52
CA ASP A 36 31.62 11.93 10.89
C ASP A 36 32.97 12.27 11.52
N GLU A 37 33.05 13.46 12.13
CA GLU A 37 34.28 13.92 12.78
C GLU A 37 34.68 13.05 13.98
N GLU A 38 33.71 12.47 14.68
CA GLU A 38 33.97 11.60 15.83
C GLU A 38 34.62 10.30 15.39
N ALA A 39 34.14 9.68 14.30
CA ALA A 39 34.77 8.50 13.72
C ALA A 39 36.22 8.77 13.29
N ILE A 40 36.51 9.94 12.71
CA ILE A 40 37.88 10.32 12.35
C ILE A 40 38.76 10.45 13.59
N ARG A 41 38.30 11.20 14.61
CA ARG A 41 39.07 11.40 15.85
C ARG A 41 39.29 10.08 16.60
N SER A 42 38.29 9.21 16.64
CA SER A 42 38.37 7.89 17.24
C SER A 42 39.38 6.99 16.51
N ALA A 43 39.38 6.99 15.17
CA ALA A 43 40.34 6.23 14.38
C ALA A 43 41.79 6.68 14.63
N LEU A 44 42.01 7.99 14.73
CA LEU A 44 43.31 8.57 15.07
C LEU A 44 43.74 8.23 16.51
N SER A 45 42.84 8.37 17.49
CA SER A 45 43.14 8.09 18.90
C SER A 45 43.39 6.61 19.18
N ASN A 46 42.69 5.71 18.49
CA ASN A 46 42.83 4.28 18.67
C ASN A 46 44.01 3.69 17.91
N GLY A 47 44.75 4.50 17.13
CA GLY A 47 45.83 4.01 16.27
C GLY A 47 45.33 3.00 15.25
N THR A 48 44.14 3.22 14.68
CA THR A 48 43.56 2.32 13.69
C THR A 48 44.29 2.47 12.37
N VAL A 49 45.10 1.47 12.01
CA VAL A 49 45.96 1.50 10.82
C VAL A 49 45.54 0.41 9.85
N ASN A 50 45.68 0.69 8.55
CA ASN A 50 45.42 -0.23 7.45
C ASN A 50 43.99 -0.84 7.44
N THR A 51 43.05 -0.16 8.09
CA THR A 51 41.66 -0.57 8.20
C THR A 51 40.78 0.55 7.63
N PRO A 52 39.80 0.25 6.75
CA PRO A 52 38.91 1.25 6.21
C PRO A 52 37.95 1.76 7.29
N VAL A 53 38.08 3.02 7.65
CA VAL A 53 37.17 3.72 8.57
C VAL A 53 36.20 4.54 7.75
N ARG A 54 34.90 4.31 7.93
CA ARG A 54 33.86 5.13 7.32
C ARG A 54 33.83 6.50 7.98
N VAL A 55 34.09 7.56 7.21
CA VAL A 55 34.21 8.94 7.73
C VAL A 55 33.19 9.89 7.13
N ALA A 56 32.47 9.47 6.10
CA ALA A 56 31.34 10.24 5.60
C ALA A 56 30.23 9.33 5.08
N SER A 57 29.00 9.80 5.21
CA SER A 57 27.83 9.10 4.73
C SER A 57 26.76 10.03 4.19
N GLY A 58 26.35 9.76 2.95
CA GLY A 58 25.17 10.41 2.38
C GLY A 58 23.88 9.91 3.05
N LYS A 59 22.85 10.74 2.97
CA LYS A 59 21.48 10.39 3.35
C LYS A 59 20.83 9.63 2.19
N LYS A 60 20.36 8.40 2.43
CA LYS A 60 19.66 7.63 1.40
C LYS A 60 18.30 8.29 1.08
N PRO A 61 17.88 8.38 -0.20
CA PRO A 61 16.52 8.76 -0.54
C PRO A 61 15.56 7.72 0.04
N GLN A 62 14.38 8.18 0.45
CA GLN A 62 13.34 7.33 0.98
C GLN A 62 12.24 7.14 -0.06
N ARG A 63 11.60 5.98 -0.02
CA ARG A 63 10.44 5.70 -0.86
C ARG A 63 9.19 6.32 -0.23
N GLY A 64 8.35 6.93 -1.06
CA GLY A 64 7.01 7.39 -0.66
C GLY A 64 6.06 6.23 -0.40
N GLU A 65 4.86 6.54 0.06
CA GLU A 65 3.83 5.52 0.30
C GLU A 65 3.39 4.87 -1.01
N ASP A 66 3.20 3.56 -1.00
CA ASP A 66 2.62 2.85 -2.14
C ASP A 66 1.16 3.28 -2.35
N ALA A 67 0.70 3.22 -3.60
CA ALA A 67 -0.70 3.45 -3.94
C ALA A 67 -1.60 2.48 -3.15
N ARG A 68 -2.77 2.95 -2.72
CA ARG A 68 -3.74 2.13 -2.00
C ARG A 68 -5.12 2.26 -2.62
N PHE A 69 -5.94 1.24 -2.43
CA PHE A 69 -7.33 1.24 -2.84
C PHE A 69 -8.23 1.47 -1.63
N GLU A 70 -9.10 2.45 -1.74
CA GLU A 70 -10.18 2.73 -0.81
C GLU A 70 -11.47 2.18 -1.44
N TYR A 71 -12.03 1.15 -0.81
CA TYR A 71 -13.24 0.49 -1.28
C TYR A 71 -14.46 1.16 -0.65
N HIS A 72 -15.43 1.53 -1.48
CA HIS A 72 -16.71 2.12 -1.05
C HIS A 72 -17.80 1.08 -0.79
N PHE A 73 -17.38 -0.16 -0.64
CA PHE A 73 -18.21 -1.31 -0.29
C PHE A 73 -17.45 -2.15 0.73
N ASP A 74 -18.17 -2.92 1.52
CA ASP A 74 -17.64 -3.84 2.50
C ASP A 74 -16.82 -4.94 1.82
N THR A 75 -15.51 -4.94 2.09
CA THR A 75 -14.58 -5.96 1.59
C THR A 75 -14.45 -7.15 2.55
N SER A 76 -15.07 -7.05 3.73
CA SER A 76 -15.03 -8.10 4.73
C SER A 76 -15.91 -9.26 4.29
N LEU A 77 -15.28 -10.39 3.98
CA LEU A 77 -15.97 -11.68 3.80
C LEU A 77 -16.47 -12.25 5.14
N LYS A 78 -16.53 -11.43 6.19
CA LYS A 78 -16.99 -11.85 7.51
C LYS A 78 -18.50 -11.74 7.51
N HIS A 79 -19.12 -12.88 7.23
CA HIS A 79 -20.50 -13.21 7.56
C HIS A 79 -20.66 -13.14 9.10
N ALA A 80 -20.63 -11.94 9.67
CA ALA A 80 -20.80 -11.70 11.09
C ALA A 80 -22.17 -11.05 11.28
N PRO A 81 -23.03 -11.62 12.13
CA PRO A 81 -24.35 -11.07 12.30
C PRO A 81 -24.25 -9.68 12.94
N VAL A 82 -25.03 -8.75 12.40
CA VAL A 82 -25.10 -7.37 12.91
C VAL A 82 -25.77 -7.42 14.29
N VAL A 83 -25.10 -6.83 15.29
CA VAL A 83 -25.64 -6.67 16.63
C VAL A 83 -26.21 -5.26 16.71
N ASP A 84 -27.52 -5.13 16.90
CA ASP A 84 -28.17 -3.85 17.18
C ASP A 84 -27.73 -3.29 18.54
N ASP A 85 -27.95 -1.98 18.76
CA ASP A 85 -27.62 -1.27 20.02
C ASP A 85 -28.27 -1.90 21.27
N ASP A 86 -29.35 -2.67 21.09
CA ASP A 86 -30.05 -3.44 22.13
C ASP A 86 -29.49 -4.86 22.37
N GLY A 87 -28.37 -5.23 21.73
CA GLY A 87 -27.76 -6.55 21.86
C GLY A 87 -28.53 -7.69 21.16
N ARG A 88 -29.54 -7.34 20.34
CA ARG A 88 -30.23 -8.29 19.48
C ARG A 88 -29.41 -8.52 18.22
N VAL A 89 -29.21 -9.78 17.90
CA VAL A 89 -28.42 -10.22 16.76
C VAL A 89 -29.40 -10.48 15.62
N ASP A 90 -29.35 -9.67 14.56
CA ASP A 90 -30.20 -9.86 13.38
C ASP A 90 -29.61 -10.95 12.47
N TYR A 91 -30.03 -12.19 12.73
CA TYR A 91 -29.64 -13.34 11.93
C TYR A 91 -30.26 -13.36 10.52
N HIS A 92 -31.14 -12.42 10.17
CA HIS A 92 -31.73 -12.34 8.83
C HIS A 92 -30.90 -11.47 7.87
N ASN A 93 -30.00 -10.62 8.35
CA ASN A 93 -29.20 -9.71 7.51
C ASN A 93 -27.69 -10.01 7.58
N ILE A 94 -27.32 -11.29 7.68
CA ILE A 94 -25.92 -11.73 7.85
C ILE A 94 -25.08 -11.44 6.59
N ASN A 95 -25.70 -11.41 5.40
CA ASN A 95 -25.04 -11.16 4.11
C ASN A 95 -25.79 -10.14 3.27
N ALA A 96 -25.84 -8.88 3.73
CA ALA A 96 -26.42 -7.81 2.94
C ALA A 96 -25.72 -7.74 1.56
N ILE A 97 -26.46 -8.05 0.50
CA ILE A 97 -25.99 -7.89 -0.87
C ILE A 97 -25.70 -6.41 -1.08
N GLN A 98 -24.49 -6.13 -1.55
CA GLN A 98 -24.04 -4.76 -1.75
C GLN A 98 -24.44 -4.33 -3.15
N ASN A 99 -25.51 -3.56 -3.22
CA ASN A 99 -26.03 -3.05 -4.49
C ASN A 99 -25.28 -1.79 -4.92
N THR A 100 -25.11 -1.63 -6.22
CA THR A 100 -24.59 -0.42 -6.83
C THR A 100 -25.43 -0.01 -8.03
N SER A 101 -25.38 1.26 -8.38
CA SER A 101 -26.03 1.83 -9.56
C SER A 101 -24.99 2.11 -10.65
N ALA A 102 -25.39 2.04 -11.91
CA ALA A 102 -24.53 2.45 -13.02
C ALA A 102 -23.99 3.88 -12.80
N GLY A 103 -22.67 4.04 -12.92
CA GLY A 103 -21.93 5.29 -12.70
C GLY A 103 -21.44 5.51 -11.27
N GLU A 104 -21.81 4.65 -10.32
CA GLU A 104 -21.38 4.78 -8.92
C GLU A 104 -19.92 4.34 -8.72
N VAL A 105 -19.22 5.03 -7.82
CA VAL A 105 -17.81 4.76 -7.53
C VAL A 105 -17.70 3.59 -6.56
N LEU A 106 -17.03 2.52 -6.99
CA LEU A 106 -16.81 1.31 -6.20
C LEU A 106 -15.47 1.34 -5.46
N VAL A 107 -14.44 1.88 -6.10
CA VAL A 107 -13.09 1.96 -5.55
C VAL A 107 -12.43 3.27 -5.95
N THR A 108 -11.82 3.95 -4.99
CA THR A 108 -10.91 5.08 -5.25
C THR A 108 -9.48 4.62 -5.08
N LYS A 109 -8.63 4.89 -6.07
CA LYS A 109 -7.18 4.72 -5.97
C LYS A 109 -6.57 5.99 -5.40
N VAL A 110 -5.92 5.86 -4.25
CA VAL A 110 -5.03 6.89 -3.75
C VAL A 110 -3.69 6.74 -4.45
N PRO A 111 -3.20 7.78 -5.15
CA PRO A 111 -1.96 7.71 -5.91
C PRO A 111 -0.76 7.45 -4.99
N PRO A 112 0.35 6.94 -5.54
CA PRO A 112 1.57 6.75 -4.77
C PRO A 112 2.11 8.10 -4.28
N GLY A 113 2.63 8.11 -3.06
CA GLY A 113 3.26 9.29 -2.47
C GLY A 113 4.64 9.58 -3.05
N GLU A 114 5.05 10.84 -2.97
CA GLU A 114 6.41 11.25 -3.27
C GLU A 114 7.38 10.72 -2.20
N GLY A 115 8.57 10.30 -2.64
CA GLY A 115 9.63 9.92 -1.73
C GLY A 115 10.36 11.13 -1.16
N GLN A 116 11.05 10.94 -0.03
CA GLN A 116 11.90 12.00 0.51
C GLN A 116 13.27 12.01 -0.18
N PRO A 117 13.77 13.17 -0.60
CA PRO A 117 15.09 13.26 -1.19
C PRO A 117 16.18 12.87 -0.19
N GLY A 118 17.20 12.21 -0.72
CA GLY A 118 18.46 11.95 -0.05
C GLY A 118 19.52 12.96 -0.44
N MET A 119 20.74 12.72 0.00
CA MET A 119 21.90 13.52 -0.36
C MET A 119 23.11 12.60 -0.43
N ASP A 120 23.93 12.74 -1.48
CA ASP A 120 25.21 12.05 -1.51
C ASP A 120 26.25 12.75 -0.60
N VAL A 121 27.47 12.23 -0.56
CA VAL A 121 28.55 12.83 0.26
C VAL A 121 29.12 14.10 -0.36
N PHE A 122 28.83 14.37 -1.62
CA PHE A 122 29.28 15.54 -2.39
C PHE A 122 28.28 16.70 -2.33
N GLY A 123 27.17 16.53 -1.60
CA GLY A 123 26.13 17.55 -1.45
C GLY A 123 25.12 17.56 -2.60
N ASN A 124 25.16 16.60 -3.52
CA ASN A 124 24.13 16.49 -4.55
C ASN A 124 22.87 15.85 -3.96
N GLU A 125 21.72 16.45 -4.26
CA GLU A 125 20.43 15.89 -3.90
C GLU A 125 20.17 14.61 -4.70
N LEU A 126 19.73 13.56 -4.00
CA LEU A 126 19.27 12.33 -4.61
C LEU A 126 17.75 12.35 -4.62
N PRO A 127 17.08 12.25 -5.79
CA PRO A 127 15.63 12.34 -5.85
C PRO A 127 14.98 11.24 -5.00
N GLY A 128 13.88 11.61 -4.34
CA GLY A 128 13.05 10.66 -3.61
C GLY A 128 12.47 9.60 -4.56
N LEU A 129 12.29 8.38 -4.05
CA LEU A 129 11.68 7.31 -4.84
C LEU A 129 10.16 7.37 -4.69
N ILE A 130 9.43 7.51 -5.80
CA ILE A 130 7.97 7.45 -5.78
C ILE A 130 7.53 6.05 -5.27
N GLY A 131 6.43 6.01 -4.53
CA GLY A 131 5.76 4.76 -4.16
C GLY A 131 5.40 3.90 -5.36
N ARG A 132 5.08 2.62 -5.15
CA ARG A 132 4.61 1.74 -6.22
C ARG A 132 3.17 2.08 -6.58
N ASP A 133 2.85 2.10 -7.86
CA ASP A 133 1.47 2.19 -8.36
C ASP A 133 0.92 0.80 -8.69
N PHE A 134 -0.38 0.62 -8.54
CA PHE A 134 -1.09 -0.63 -8.83
C PHE A 134 -2.28 -0.38 -9.77
N PRO A 135 -2.42 -1.16 -10.85
CA PRO A 135 -3.61 -1.08 -11.69
C PRO A 135 -4.82 -1.72 -10.99
N PHE A 136 -6.02 -1.25 -11.30
CA PHE A 136 -7.25 -1.92 -10.89
C PHE A 136 -7.33 -3.33 -11.48
N LYS A 137 -7.76 -4.30 -10.66
CA LYS A 137 -8.19 -5.60 -11.17
C LYS A 137 -9.68 -5.55 -11.46
N THR A 138 -10.01 -5.33 -12.73
CA THR A 138 -11.39 -5.17 -13.19
C THR A 138 -12.02 -6.51 -13.54
N GLY A 139 -13.31 -6.63 -13.24
CA GLY A 139 -14.16 -7.74 -13.66
C GLY A 139 -15.29 -7.27 -14.56
N GLU A 140 -16.40 -8.02 -14.53
CA GLU A 140 -17.55 -7.72 -15.37
C GLU A 140 -18.27 -6.46 -14.88
N ASN A 141 -18.84 -5.71 -15.83
CA ASN A 141 -19.68 -4.52 -15.58
C ASN A 141 -19.05 -3.45 -14.66
N VAL A 142 -17.73 -3.27 -14.73
CA VAL A 142 -17.01 -2.15 -14.10
C VAL A 142 -16.13 -1.46 -15.13
N ALA A 143 -15.89 -0.17 -14.95
CA ALA A 143 -15.04 0.64 -15.81
C ALA A 143 -14.08 1.48 -14.95
N VAL A 144 -12.87 1.71 -15.45
CA VAL A 144 -11.93 2.66 -14.83
C VAL A 144 -12.26 4.05 -15.37
N SER A 145 -12.25 5.06 -14.49
CA SER A 145 -12.42 6.46 -14.89
C SER A 145 -11.31 6.93 -15.84
N ASP A 146 -11.58 7.97 -16.62
CA ASP A 146 -10.64 8.49 -17.62
C ASP A 146 -9.29 8.94 -17.02
N ASP A 147 -9.32 9.42 -15.78
CA ASP A 147 -8.13 9.84 -15.02
C ASP A 147 -7.40 8.66 -14.34
N GLY A 148 -7.94 7.44 -14.41
CA GLY A 148 -7.37 6.25 -13.78
C GLY A 148 -7.43 6.23 -12.26
N SER A 149 -8.18 7.14 -11.63
CA SER A 149 -8.25 7.29 -10.17
C SER A 149 -9.40 6.50 -9.54
N GLN A 150 -10.41 6.11 -10.32
CA GLN A 150 -11.63 5.47 -9.80
C GLN A 150 -12.00 4.24 -10.61
N LEU A 151 -12.60 3.27 -9.92
CA LEU A 151 -13.32 2.17 -10.53
C LEU A 151 -14.82 2.40 -10.30
N VAL A 152 -15.56 2.51 -11.39
CA VAL A 152 -17.00 2.79 -11.38
C VAL A 152 -17.80 1.60 -11.88
N ALA A 153 -19.03 1.45 -11.38
CA ALA A 153 -19.97 0.47 -11.88
C ALA A 153 -20.43 0.86 -13.30
N ALA A 154 -20.22 -0.01 -14.28
CA ALA A 154 -20.72 0.22 -15.64
C ALA A 154 -22.22 -0.10 -15.76
N LYS A 155 -22.75 -0.94 -14.86
CA LYS A 155 -24.16 -1.29 -14.77
C LYS A 155 -24.61 -1.34 -13.31
N SER A 156 -25.92 -1.23 -13.08
CA SER A 156 -26.53 -1.48 -11.78
C SER A 156 -26.58 -2.98 -11.48
N GLY A 157 -26.39 -3.36 -10.22
CA GLY A 157 -26.43 -4.76 -9.79
C GLY A 157 -25.74 -5.00 -8.46
N ALA A 158 -25.36 -6.25 -8.21
CA ALA A 158 -24.67 -6.66 -6.98
C ALA A 158 -23.14 -6.62 -7.17
N VAL A 159 -22.44 -5.97 -6.23
CA VAL A 159 -20.98 -5.91 -6.19
C VAL A 159 -20.41 -7.24 -5.72
N GLN A 160 -19.47 -7.78 -6.47
CA GLN A 160 -18.67 -8.95 -6.10
C GLN A 160 -17.19 -8.57 -6.00
N PHE A 161 -16.57 -9.01 -4.92
CA PHE A 161 -15.15 -8.84 -4.68
C PHE A 161 -14.49 -10.18 -4.37
N GLN A 162 -13.62 -10.64 -5.28
CA GLN A 162 -12.89 -11.91 -5.14
C GLN A 162 -11.45 -11.76 -5.61
N SER A 163 -10.48 -12.19 -4.78
CA SER A 163 -9.05 -12.16 -5.11
C SER A 163 -8.52 -10.78 -5.54
N GLY A 164 -9.12 -9.71 -5.00
CA GLY A 164 -8.80 -8.33 -5.35
C GLY A 164 -9.45 -7.83 -6.64
N LYS A 165 -10.25 -8.66 -7.32
CA LYS A 165 -11.02 -8.32 -8.53
C LYS A 165 -12.42 -7.84 -8.13
N VAL A 166 -12.81 -6.68 -8.63
CA VAL A 166 -14.15 -6.11 -8.42
C VAL A 166 -14.98 -6.30 -9.68
N SER A 167 -16.20 -6.78 -9.53
CA SER A 167 -17.17 -6.95 -10.61
C SER A 167 -18.56 -6.58 -10.13
N VAL A 168 -19.43 -6.22 -11.06
CA VAL A 168 -20.86 -6.05 -10.81
C VAL A 168 -21.61 -7.13 -11.59
N VAL A 169 -22.52 -7.85 -10.92
CA VAL A 169 -23.38 -8.83 -11.57
C VAL A 169 -24.82 -8.32 -11.61
N GLU A 170 -25.43 -8.40 -12.79
CA GLU A 170 -26.85 -8.10 -12.98
C GLU A 170 -27.75 -9.24 -12.46
N VAL A 171 -27.23 -10.47 -12.47
CA VAL A 171 -27.92 -11.68 -11.97
C VAL A 171 -27.11 -12.27 -10.83
N LEU A 172 -27.64 -12.21 -9.62
CA LEU A 172 -27.04 -12.87 -8.46
C LEU A 172 -27.47 -14.34 -8.43
N VAL A 173 -26.50 -15.26 -8.47
CA VAL A 173 -26.77 -16.70 -8.42
C VAL A 173 -26.48 -17.26 -7.04
N ILE A 174 -27.51 -17.79 -6.39
CA ILE A 174 -27.44 -18.47 -5.11
C ILE A 174 -27.54 -19.96 -5.38
N ARG A 175 -26.47 -20.72 -5.10
CA ARG A 175 -26.40 -22.14 -5.47
C ARG A 175 -27.24 -23.06 -4.57
N GLY A 176 -27.74 -22.57 -3.43
CA GLY A 176 -28.48 -23.35 -2.46
C GLY A 176 -29.72 -22.62 -1.96
N ASP A 177 -30.14 -22.97 -0.75
CA ASP A 177 -31.33 -22.43 -0.12
C ASP A 177 -31.09 -21.02 0.44
N VAL A 178 -32.13 -20.20 0.44
CA VAL A 178 -32.14 -18.94 1.20
C VAL A 178 -32.56 -19.28 2.63
N ASP A 179 -31.57 -19.41 3.51
CA ASP A 179 -31.71 -19.80 4.92
C ASP A 179 -30.90 -18.85 5.83
N PHE A 180 -30.69 -19.23 7.10
CA PHE A 180 -29.90 -18.42 8.05
C PHE A 180 -28.43 -18.23 7.65
N ASN A 181 -27.90 -18.98 6.68
CA ASN A 181 -26.55 -18.76 6.17
C ASN A 181 -26.53 -17.68 5.09
N VAL A 182 -27.61 -17.53 4.32
CA VAL A 182 -27.73 -16.53 3.25
C VAL A 182 -28.37 -15.25 3.78
N GLY A 183 -29.45 -15.35 4.54
CA GLY A 183 -30.24 -14.21 4.99
C GLY A 183 -31.24 -13.70 3.94
N ASN A 184 -31.90 -12.60 4.27
CA ASN A 184 -32.73 -11.85 3.34
C ASN A 184 -31.89 -11.29 2.20
N ILE A 185 -32.50 -11.23 1.03
CA ILE A 185 -31.87 -10.76 -0.19
C ILE A 185 -32.58 -9.50 -0.62
N ASP A 186 -31.82 -8.43 -0.81
CA ASP A 186 -32.28 -7.22 -1.46
C ASP A 186 -31.30 -6.94 -2.59
N CYS A 187 -31.71 -7.18 -3.83
CA CYS A 187 -30.85 -7.07 -5.00
C CYS A 187 -31.47 -6.12 -6.02
N ARG A 188 -30.73 -5.09 -6.44
CA ARG A 188 -31.13 -4.19 -7.55
C ARG A 188 -30.96 -4.81 -8.95
N GLY A 189 -30.98 -6.13 -9.01
CA GLY A 189 -30.84 -6.93 -10.22
C GLY A 189 -31.76 -8.14 -10.18
N SER A 190 -31.52 -9.11 -11.04
CA SER A 190 -32.19 -10.41 -10.97
C SER A 190 -31.50 -11.32 -9.95
N VAL A 191 -32.25 -12.24 -9.35
CA VAL A 191 -31.70 -13.27 -8.46
C VAL A 191 -32.15 -14.62 -8.98
N ARG A 192 -31.22 -15.56 -9.02
CA ARG A 192 -31.49 -16.95 -9.35
C ARG A 192 -31.14 -17.83 -8.15
N VAL A 193 -32.15 -18.49 -7.59
CA VAL A 193 -32.00 -19.39 -6.45
C VAL A 193 -32.01 -20.83 -6.95
N GLY A 194 -30.92 -21.55 -6.71
CA GLY A 194 -30.77 -22.95 -7.08
C GLY A 194 -31.46 -23.93 -6.12
N GLY A 195 -31.81 -23.46 -4.92
CA GLY A 195 -32.55 -24.20 -3.89
C GLY A 195 -33.87 -23.53 -3.52
N ASP A 196 -34.33 -23.76 -2.29
CA ASP A 196 -35.60 -23.24 -1.77
C ASP A 196 -35.41 -21.96 -0.95
N ILE A 197 -36.37 -21.04 -1.02
CA ILE A 197 -36.48 -19.94 -0.06
C ILE A 197 -37.15 -20.46 1.21
N LYS A 198 -36.41 -20.57 2.32
CA LYS A 198 -36.96 -21.09 3.59
C LYS A 198 -37.99 -20.11 4.17
N ALA A 199 -38.95 -20.65 4.92
CA ALA A 199 -39.99 -19.85 5.56
C ALA A 199 -39.36 -18.82 6.54
N GLY A 200 -39.77 -17.56 6.40
CA GLY A 200 -39.25 -16.45 7.21
C GLY A 200 -38.21 -15.57 6.51
N PHE A 201 -37.74 -15.96 5.32
CA PHE A 201 -36.82 -15.14 4.52
C PHE A 201 -37.54 -14.37 3.41
N ILE A 202 -37.02 -13.18 3.12
CA ILE A 202 -37.57 -12.26 2.11
C ILE A 202 -36.51 -12.06 1.02
N VAL A 203 -36.94 -12.20 -0.23
CA VAL A 203 -36.13 -11.91 -1.43
C VAL A 203 -36.80 -10.77 -2.18
N LYS A 204 -36.14 -9.61 -2.21
CA LYS A 204 -36.53 -8.44 -2.99
C LYS A 204 -35.58 -8.31 -4.17
N VAL A 205 -36.17 -8.18 -5.35
CA VAL A 205 -35.44 -8.01 -6.61
C VAL A 205 -36.10 -6.93 -7.44
N ASP A 206 -35.27 -6.11 -8.10
CA ASP A 206 -35.76 -5.17 -9.13
C ASP A 206 -35.96 -5.90 -10.48
N GLY A 207 -35.22 -6.99 -10.71
CA GLY A 207 -35.28 -7.81 -11.91
C GLY A 207 -36.22 -9.01 -11.78
N ASN A 208 -35.77 -10.14 -12.32
CA ASN A 208 -36.49 -11.41 -12.21
C ASN A 208 -36.00 -12.23 -11.02
N LEU A 209 -36.91 -12.94 -10.36
CA LEU A 209 -36.60 -14.00 -9.41
C LEU A 209 -36.83 -15.35 -10.11
N GLU A 210 -35.75 -16.13 -10.26
CA GLU A 210 -35.74 -17.46 -10.87
C GLU A 210 -35.45 -18.56 -9.86
#